data_AF-A0A377WJR5-F1
#
_entry.id   AF-A0A377WJR5-F1
#
_cell.length_a   1.000
_cell.length_b   1.000
_cell.length_c   1.000
_cell.angle_alpha   90.00
_cell.angle_beta   90.00
_cell.angle_gamma   90.00
#
_symmetry.space_group_name_H-M   'P 1'
#
loop_
_entity.id
_entity.type
_entity.pdbx_description
1 polymer ?
#
loop_
_entity_poly.entity_id
_entity_poly.type
_entity_poly.pdbx_seq_one_letter_code
_entity_poly.pdbx_strand_id
1 'polypeptide(L)'
;MEQFLSHLRLQRFALFGHSMGGSIAIEAAGLLGERVTTLLVSEPNLFAGGGEYSRRIAAQSETTFVADGYARLLAEERSPWAGCLQNSAPWTVWRAASSLIRGGDTPWFTQLCQLRCQKMLIVGERSLPYADSDLVQAQGIPVGIVPHAGHSMAWENPQGLAQLIASHS
;
A
#
# COMPACT_ATOMS: atom_id res chain seq x y z
N MET A 1 -13.60 2.55 -7.76
CA MET A 1 -13.22 3.88 -7.21
C MET A 1 -13.80 5.03 -8.03
N GLU A 2 -13.63 5.05 -9.36
CA GLU A 2 -14.16 6.09 -10.25
C GLU A 2 -15.68 6.32 -10.13
N GLN A 3 -16.48 5.26 -10.04
CA GLN A 3 -17.94 5.36 -9.84
C GLN A 3 -18.31 6.10 -8.55
N PHE A 4 -17.62 5.82 -7.44
CA PHE A 4 -17.85 6.47 -6.15
C PHE A 4 -17.44 7.95 -6.17
N LEU A 5 -16.26 8.24 -6.70
CA LEU A 5 -15.76 9.62 -6.80
C LEU A 5 -16.62 10.50 -7.69
N SER A 6 -17.16 9.93 -8.77
CA SER A 6 -18.08 10.61 -9.68
C SER A 6 -19.44 10.85 -9.02
N HIS A 7 -19.92 9.88 -8.22
CA HIS A 7 -21.12 10.07 -7.40
C HIS A 7 -20.96 11.21 -6.38
N LEU A 8 -19.80 11.30 -5.71
CA LEU A 8 -19.47 12.39 -4.79
C LEU A 8 -19.14 13.72 -5.48
N ARG A 9 -19.07 13.75 -6.81
CA ARG A 9 -18.68 14.92 -7.62
C ARG A 9 -17.32 15.54 -7.24
N LEU A 10 -16.41 14.72 -6.71
CA LEU A 10 -15.06 15.18 -6.36
C LEU A 10 -14.22 15.38 -7.61
N GLN A 11 -13.97 16.64 -7.97
CA GLN A 11 -13.21 16.96 -9.18
C GLN A 11 -11.70 16.95 -8.97
N ARG A 12 -11.24 17.26 -7.77
CA ARG A 12 -9.82 17.27 -7.38
C ARG A 12 -9.68 16.71 -5.97
N PHE A 13 -8.76 15.78 -5.76
CA PHE A 13 -8.56 15.16 -4.45
C PHE A 13 -7.14 14.58 -4.30
N ALA A 14 -6.74 14.38 -3.06
CA ALA A 14 -5.57 13.62 -2.70
C ALA A 14 -5.93 12.13 -2.52
N LEU A 15 -5.00 11.24 -2.84
CA LEU A 15 -5.07 9.81 -2.53
C LEU A 15 -3.98 9.46 -1.52
N PHE A 16 -4.37 8.70 -0.50
CA PHE A 16 -3.43 8.05 0.42
C PHE A 16 -3.62 6.54 0.34
N GLY A 17 -2.53 5.79 0.20
CA GLY A 17 -2.55 4.34 0.16
C GLY A 17 -1.46 3.71 1.00
N HIS A 18 -1.82 2.75 1.85
CA HIS A 18 -0.90 2.03 2.73
C HIS A 18 -0.62 0.61 2.22
N SER A 19 0.65 0.18 2.22
CA SER A 19 1.05 -1.17 1.82
C SER A 19 0.51 -1.53 0.43
N MET A 20 -0.18 -2.66 0.28
CA MET A 20 -0.92 -3.01 -0.93
C MET A 20 -1.83 -1.88 -1.44
N GLY A 21 -2.49 -1.16 -0.53
CA GLY A 21 -3.33 -0.02 -0.85
C GLY A 21 -2.56 1.12 -1.52
N GLY A 22 -1.26 1.25 -1.27
CA GLY A 22 -0.39 2.21 -1.96
C GLY A 22 -0.11 1.81 -3.41
N SER A 23 0.11 0.53 -3.69
CA SER A 23 0.23 0.02 -5.07
C SER A 23 -1.06 0.24 -5.86
N ILE A 24 -2.21 -0.04 -5.22
CA ILE A 24 -3.54 0.24 -5.78
C ILE A 24 -3.73 1.74 -6.01
N ALA A 25 -3.29 2.60 -5.07
CA ALA A 25 -3.39 4.05 -5.20
C ALA A 25 -2.55 4.61 -6.36
N ILE A 26 -1.40 4.00 -6.65
CA ILE A 26 -0.57 4.33 -7.83
C ILE A 26 -1.33 4.03 -9.13
N GLU A 27 -1.86 2.82 -9.29
CA GLU A 27 -2.63 2.45 -10.48
C GLU A 27 -3.87 3.35 -10.64
N ALA A 28 -4.58 3.55 -9.53
CA ALA A 28 -5.72 4.45 -9.44
C ALA A 28 -5.40 5.88 -9.90
N ALA A 29 -4.27 6.43 -9.47
CA ALA A 29 -3.84 7.77 -9.87
C ALA A 29 -3.56 7.85 -11.38
N GLY A 30 -3.00 6.79 -11.96
CA GLY A 30 -2.79 6.69 -13.41
C GLY A 30 -4.12 6.72 -14.18
N LEU A 31 -5.13 5.98 -13.70
CA LEU A 31 -6.45 5.91 -14.34
C LEU A 31 -7.27 7.21 -14.16
N LEU A 32 -7.16 7.86 -13.01
CA LEU A 32 -7.93 9.08 -12.70
C LEU A 32 -7.31 10.36 -13.25
N GLY A 33 -6.02 10.32 -13.64
CA GLY A 33 -5.30 11.43 -14.23
C GLY A 33 -5.32 12.69 -13.37
N GLU A 34 -5.63 13.83 -13.99
CA GLU A 34 -5.54 15.17 -13.38
C GLU A 34 -6.47 15.41 -12.19
N ARG A 35 -7.43 14.52 -11.94
CA ARG A 35 -8.28 14.57 -10.74
C ARG A 35 -7.49 14.31 -9.46
N VAL A 36 -6.39 13.56 -9.55
CA VAL A 36 -5.50 13.31 -8.41
C VAL A 36 -4.47 14.43 -8.34
N THR A 37 -4.59 15.28 -7.33
CA THR A 37 -3.65 16.40 -7.13
C THR A 37 -2.41 15.97 -6.38
N THR A 38 -2.58 15.00 -5.48
CA THR A 38 -1.56 14.52 -4.55
C THR A 38 -1.72 13.01 -4.38
N LEU A 39 -0.62 12.26 -4.46
CA LEU A 39 -0.54 10.84 -4.15
C LEU A 39 0.47 10.59 -3.04
N LEU A 40 0.00 10.13 -1.90
CA LEU A 40 0.81 9.77 -0.75
C LEU A 40 0.76 8.24 -0.59
N VAL A 41 1.90 7.58 -0.59
CA VAL A 41 1.96 6.12 -0.42
C VAL A 41 2.85 5.77 0.76
N SER A 42 2.34 4.98 1.71
CA SER A 42 3.14 4.52 2.85
C SER A 42 3.56 3.08 2.67
N GLU A 43 4.87 2.84 2.56
CA GLU A 43 5.51 1.53 2.37
C GLU A 43 4.77 0.60 1.39
N PRO A 44 4.51 1.04 0.14
CA PRO A 44 3.81 0.23 -0.85
C PRO A 44 4.70 -0.87 -1.43
N ASN A 45 4.09 -1.83 -2.13
CA ASN A 45 4.84 -2.64 -3.09
C ASN A 45 5.12 -1.78 -4.33
N LEU A 46 6.40 -1.49 -4.60
CA LEU A 46 6.83 -0.77 -5.81
C LEU A 46 7.17 -1.72 -6.97
N PHE A 47 7.43 -2.99 -6.66
CA PHE A 47 7.74 -4.04 -7.61
C PHE A 47 6.94 -5.30 -7.30
N ALA A 48 6.81 -6.17 -8.32
CA ALA A 48 6.24 -7.51 -8.16
C ALA A 48 7.06 -8.37 -7.18
N GLY A 49 6.50 -9.51 -6.79
CA GLY A 49 7.11 -10.45 -5.85
C GLY A 49 6.67 -10.26 -4.39
N GLY A 50 5.87 -9.23 -4.11
CA GLY A 50 5.23 -8.96 -2.82
C GLY A 50 6.17 -8.88 -1.60
N GLY A 51 5.57 -8.68 -0.44
CA GLY A 51 6.22 -8.74 0.87
C GLY A 51 6.16 -10.14 1.52
N GLU A 52 6.71 -10.25 2.72
CA GLU A 52 6.77 -11.50 3.50
C GLU A 52 5.42 -12.20 3.62
N TYR A 53 4.37 -11.47 4.04
CA TYR A 53 3.02 -12.03 4.17
C TYR A 53 2.48 -12.56 2.85
N SER A 54 2.56 -11.78 1.78
CA SER A 54 2.07 -12.22 0.47
C SER A 54 2.82 -13.43 -0.05
N ARG A 55 4.15 -13.53 0.17
CA ARG A 55 4.94 -14.70 -0.22
C ARG A 55 4.52 -15.94 0.56
N ARG A 56 4.36 -15.81 1.88
CA ARG A 56 3.91 -16.91 2.74
C ARG A 56 2.50 -17.40 2.38
N ILE A 57 1.59 -16.48 2.06
CA ILE A 57 0.22 -16.81 1.65
C ILE A 57 0.20 -17.49 0.28
N ALA A 58 0.92 -16.94 -0.71
CA ALA A 58 0.93 -17.44 -2.08
C ALA A 58 1.80 -18.69 -2.29
N ALA A 59 2.64 -19.06 -1.30
CA ALA A 59 3.44 -20.30 -1.34
C ALA A 59 2.60 -21.59 -1.30
N GLN A 60 1.33 -21.48 -0.91
CA GLN A 60 0.36 -22.58 -0.91
C GLN A 60 -0.74 -22.30 -1.93
N SER A 61 -1.44 -23.35 -2.39
CA SER A 61 -2.57 -23.19 -3.30
C SER A 61 -3.73 -22.42 -2.67
N GLU A 62 -4.58 -21.78 -3.48
CA GLU A 62 -5.80 -21.11 -2.98
C GLU A 62 -6.66 -22.08 -2.16
N THR A 63 -6.84 -23.32 -2.64
CA THR A 63 -7.61 -24.36 -1.95
C THR A 63 -7.05 -24.68 -0.58
N THR A 64 -5.73 -24.88 -0.46
CA THR A 64 -5.07 -25.18 0.83
C THR A 64 -5.14 -23.99 1.79
N PHE A 65 -4.97 -22.77 1.28
CA PHE A 65 -5.08 -21.57 2.10
C PHE A 65 -6.50 -21.39 2.65
N VAL A 66 -7.51 -21.56 1.80
CA VAL A 66 -8.92 -21.41 2.20
C VAL A 66 -9.32 -22.49 3.21
N ALA A 67 -8.86 -23.73 3.03
CA ALA A 67 -9.18 -24.82 3.94
C ALA A 67 -8.55 -24.63 5.32
N ASP A 68 -7.24 -24.36 5.39
CA ASP A 68 -6.48 -24.42 6.64
C ASP A 68 -5.54 -23.22 6.85
N GLY A 69 -4.92 -22.74 5.78
CA GLY A 69 -3.87 -21.72 5.85
C GLY A 69 -4.34 -20.38 6.43
N TYR A 70 -5.57 -19.99 6.14
CA TYR A 70 -6.18 -18.75 6.64
C TYR A 70 -6.42 -18.81 8.16
N ALA A 71 -6.98 -19.91 8.65
CA ALA A 71 -7.24 -20.07 10.09
C ALA A 71 -5.93 -20.05 10.90
N ARG A 72 -4.88 -20.69 10.38
CA ARG A 72 -3.53 -20.64 10.94
C ARG A 72 -2.95 -19.21 10.92
N LEU A 73 -3.01 -18.53 9.78
CA LEU A 73 -2.55 -17.14 9.65
C LEU A 73 -3.22 -16.24 10.69
N LEU A 74 -4.55 -16.35 10.81
CA LEU A 74 -5.31 -15.56 11.75
C LEU A 74 -4.98 -15.89 13.22
N ALA A 75 -4.75 -17.17 13.53
CA ALA A 75 -4.37 -17.60 14.87
C ALA A 75 -2.96 -17.16 15.27
N GLU A 76 -2.05 -16.96 14.31
CA GLU A 76 -0.67 -16.50 14.52
C GLU A 76 -0.56 -14.96 14.57
N GLU A 77 -1.43 -14.24 13.85
CA GLU A 77 -1.38 -12.77 13.79
C GLU A 77 -1.67 -12.13 15.16
N ARG A 78 -0.86 -11.15 15.53
CA ARG A 78 -0.95 -10.44 16.83
C ARG A 78 -1.06 -8.93 16.68
N SER A 79 -0.80 -8.40 15.50
CA SER A 79 -0.96 -6.98 15.21
C SER A 79 -2.45 -6.61 15.06
N PRO A 80 -2.78 -5.30 15.04
CA PRO A 80 -4.13 -4.82 14.75
C PRO A 80 -4.72 -5.34 13.43
N TRP A 81 -3.88 -5.79 12.49
CA TRP A 81 -4.32 -6.38 11.23
C TRP A 81 -5.15 -7.66 11.41
N ALA A 82 -5.04 -8.35 12.55
CA ALA A 82 -5.88 -9.52 12.86
C ALA A 82 -7.38 -9.21 12.74
N GLY A 83 -7.83 -8.02 13.16
CA GLY A 83 -9.23 -7.62 13.03
C GLY A 83 -9.66 -7.42 11.58
N CYS A 84 -8.78 -6.84 10.75
CA CYS A 84 -9.01 -6.71 9.30
C CYS A 84 -9.04 -8.08 8.62
N LEU A 85 -8.14 -8.99 9.01
CA LEU A 85 -8.15 -10.37 8.54
C LEU A 85 -9.48 -11.03 8.86
N GLN A 86 -9.94 -11.03 10.12
CA GLN A 86 -11.21 -11.64 10.56
C GLN A 86 -12.42 -11.23 9.70
N ASN A 87 -12.43 -10.00 9.20
CA ASN A 87 -13.52 -9.47 8.36
C ASN A 87 -13.31 -9.69 6.84
N SER A 88 -12.27 -10.41 6.45
CA SER A 88 -11.92 -10.70 5.07
C SER A 88 -12.27 -12.15 4.71
N ALA A 89 -12.74 -12.36 3.48
CA ALA A 89 -12.91 -13.72 2.99
C ALA A 89 -11.55 -14.38 2.70
N PRO A 90 -11.33 -15.65 3.07
CA PRO A 90 -10.03 -16.33 2.88
C PRO A 90 -9.52 -16.30 1.44
N TRP A 91 -10.39 -16.55 0.46
CA TRP A 91 -10.01 -16.53 -0.96
C TRP A 91 -9.59 -15.13 -1.42
N THR A 92 -10.19 -14.07 -0.87
CA THR A 92 -9.81 -12.69 -1.19
C THR A 92 -8.40 -12.38 -0.69
N VAL A 93 -8.06 -12.81 0.53
CA VAL A 93 -6.72 -12.63 1.10
C VAL A 93 -5.68 -13.36 0.25
N TRP A 94 -5.96 -14.61 -0.14
CA TRP A 94 -5.06 -15.37 -1.01
C TRP A 94 -4.87 -14.71 -2.37
N ARG A 95 -5.97 -14.33 -3.04
CA ARG A 95 -5.90 -13.71 -4.37
C ARG A 95 -5.20 -12.35 -4.35
N ALA A 96 -5.42 -11.55 -3.30
CA ALA A 96 -4.72 -10.29 -3.10
C ALA A 96 -3.20 -10.51 -2.97
N ALA A 97 -2.80 -11.44 -2.10
CA ALA A 97 -1.40 -11.83 -1.95
C ALA A 97 -0.78 -12.34 -3.27
N SER A 98 -1.45 -13.27 -3.95
CA SER A 98 -1.00 -13.82 -5.23
C SER A 98 -0.91 -12.76 -6.33
N SER A 99 -1.80 -11.76 -6.32
CA SER A 99 -1.75 -10.62 -7.24
C SER A 99 -0.52 -9.74 -6.98
N LEU A 100 -0.17 -9.49 -5.72
CA LEU A 100 1.05 -8.76 -5.37
C LEU A 100 2.33 -9.49 -5.79
N ILE A 101 2.34 -10.82 -5.68
CA ILE A 101 3.46 -11.64 -6.16
C ILE A 101 3.59 -11.51 -7.68
N ARG A 102 2.48 -11.66 -8.40
CA ARG A 102 2.47 -11.58 -9.86
C ARG A 102 2.87 -10.19 -10.36
N GLY A 103 2.38 -9.14 -9.70
CA GLY A 103 2.46 -7.78 -10.19
C GLY A 103 1.60 -7.53 -11.43
N GLY A 104 1.64 -6.29 -11.91
CA GLY A 104 1.09 -5.90 -13.20
C GLY A 104 2.16 -5.85 -14.30
N ASP A 105 1.73 -5.62 -15.54
CA ASP A 105 2.62 -5.56 -16.71
C ASP A 105 3.65 -4.43 -16.61
N THR A 106 3.28 -3.33 -15.96
CA THR A 106 4.19 -2.21 -15.67
C THR A 106 4.44 -2.13 -14.16
N PRO A 107 5.71 -2.14 -13.70
CA PRO A 107 6.02 -2.01 -12.29
C PRO A 107 5.37 -0.75 -11.68
N TRP A 108 4.85 -0.87 -10.46
CA TRP A 108 4.25 0.27 -9.76
C TRP A 108 5.24 1.43 -9.58
N PHE A 109 6.54 1.14 -9.40
CA PHE A 109 7.58 2.16 -9.40
C PHE A 109 7.61 2.97 -10.69
N THR A 110 7.59 2.30 -11.85
CA THR A 110 7.58 2.95 -13.16
C THR A 110 6.34 3.83 -13.31
N GLN A 111 5.16 3.33 -12.90
CA GLN A 111 3.93 4.09 -12.92
C GLN A 111 4.03 5.33 -12.01
N LEU A 112 4.50 5.17 -10.77
CA LEU A 112 4.70 6.25 -9.79
C LEU A 112 5.59 7.36 -10.35
N CYS A 113 6.68 7.00 -11.03
CA CYS A 113 7.58 7.97 -11.66
C CYS A 113 6.88 8.79 -12.75
N GLN A 114 5.99 8.19 -13.53
CA GLN A 114 5.27 8.82 -14.64
C GLN A 114 4.12 9.75 -14.20
N LEU A 115 3.59 9.59 -12.98
CA LEU A 115 2.51 10.43 -12.47
C LEU A 115 2.93 11.91 -12.37
N ARG A 116 2.05 12.81 -12.78
CA ARG A 116 2.31 14.27 -12.78
C ARG A 116 1.85 14.99 -11.52
N CYS A 117 1.07 14.32 -10.68
CA CYS A 117 0.59 14.87 -9.42
C CYS A 117 1.74 15.05 -8.42
N GLN A 118 1.51 15.83 -7.36
CA GLN A 118 2.41 15.82 -6.21
C GLN A 118 2.47 14.41 -5.63
N LYS A 119 3.64 13.95 -5.19
CA LYS A 119 3.82 12.59 -4.72
C LYS A 119 4.87 12.50 -3.63
N MET A 120 4.67 11.58 -2.68
CA MET A 120 5.60 11.29 -1.60
C MET A 120 5.51 9.82 -1.20
N LEU A 121 6.67 9.21 -0.96
CA LEU A 121 6.77 7.95 -0.23
C LEU A 121 6.86 8.26 1.28
N ILE A 122 6.08 7.55 2.08
CA ILE A 122 6.10 7.64 3.53
C ILE A 122 6.64 6.32 4.10
N VAL A 123 7.60 6.40 5.02
CA VAL A 123 8.27 5.26 5.63
C VAL A 123 8.29 5.43 7.15
N GLY A 124 8.06 4.36 7.91
CA GLY A 124 8.24 4.37 9.35
C GLY A 124 9.73 4.37 9.72
N GLU A 125 10.13 5.14 10.73
CA GLU A 125 11.51 5.16 11.25
C GLU A 125 12.05 3.75 11.57
N ARG A 126 11.20 2.86 12.12
CA ARG A 126 11.57 1.48 12.48
C ARG A 126 11.64 0.54 11.28
N SER A 127 11.16 0.97 10.11
CA SER A 127 11.28 0.23 8.86
C SER A 127 12.58 0.57 8.12
N LEU A 128 13.40 1.49 8.65
CA LEU A 128 14.68 1.86 8.05
C LEU A 128 15.77 0.81 8.38
N PRO A 129 16.71 0.55 7.44
CA PRO A 129 16.73 1.08 6.07
C PRO A 129 15.61 0.47 5.22
N TYR A 130 14.90 1.32 4.47
CA TYR A 130 13.85 0.90 3.56
C TYR A 130 14.40 0.83 2.14
N ALA A 131 14.38 -0.36 1.55
CA ALA A 131 15.17 -0.69 0.36
C ALA A 131 14.88 0.24 -0.84
N ASP A 132 13.65 0.72 -0.97
CA ASP A 132 13.25 1.53 -2.13
C ASP A 132 13.45 3.05 -1.92
N SER A 133 13.84 3.50 -0.72
CA SER A 133 13.95 4.94 -0.43
C SER A 133 14.94 5.64 -1.36
N ASP A 134 16.14 5.07 -1.55
CA ASP A 134 17.18 5.65 -2.40
C ASP A 134 16.73 5.73 -3.87
N LEU A 135 16.04 4.68 -4.35
CA LEU A 135 15.50 4.62 -5.71
C LEU A 135 14.44 5.70 -5.93
N VAL A 136 13.54 5.89 -4.97
CA VAL A 136 12.47 6.90 -5.00
C VAL A 136 13.06 8.30 -4.94
N GLN A 137 14.02 8.55 -4.06
CA GLN A 137 14.70 9.85 -3.96
C GLN A 137 15.49 10.19 -5.23
N ALA A 138 16.13 9.20 -5.87
CA ALA A 138 16.83 9.39 -7.14
C ALA A 138 15.92 9.84 -8.29
N GLN A 139 14.60 9.60 -8.19
CA GLN A 139 13.59 10.09 -9.12
C GLN A 139 13.00 11.45 -8.72
N GLY A 140 13.59 12.11 -7.71
CA GLY A 140 13.12 13.40 -7.19
C GLY A 140 11.82 13.31 -6.39
N ILE A 141 11.42 12.10 -5.96
CA ILE A 141 10.22 11.90 -5.15
C ILE A 141 10.60 12.04 -3.66
N PRO A 142 9.98 12.97 -2.91
CA PRO A 142 10.23 13.10 -1.47
C PRO A 142 9.94 11.81 -0.70
N VAL A 143 10.76 11.58 0.33
CA VAL A 143 10.55 10.52 1.33
C VAL A 143 10.32 11.15 2.69
N GLY A 144 9.11 10.98 3.25
CA GLY A 144 8.74 11.40 4.60
C GLY A 144 8.92 10.27 5.60
N ILE A 145 9.50 10.56 6.77
CA ILE A 145 9.72 9.57 7.82
C ILE A 145 8.75 9.81 8.98
N VAL A 146 7.95 8.80 9.35
CA VAL A 146 7.11 8.83 10.55
C VAL A 146 7.95 8.37 11.75
N PRO A 147 8.19 9.24 12.75
CA PRO A 147 9.02 8.87 13.90
C PRO A 147 8.32 7.79 14.74
N HIS A 148 9.11 6.89 15.32
CA HIS A 148 8.66 5.84 16.25
C HIS A 148 7.60 4.88 15.70
N ALA A 149 7.46 4.79 14.38
CA ALA A 149 6.56 3.87 13.70
C ALA A 149 7.35 2.91 12.79
N GLY A 150 6.82 1.71 12.57
CA GLY A 150 7.21 0.82 11.49
C GLY A 150 6.12 0.79 10.42
N HIS A 151 5.91 -0.39 9.82
CA HIS A 151 4.94 -0.57 8.75
C HIS A 151 3.52 -0.11 9.15
N SER A 152 3.11 -0.41 10.38
CA SER A 152 1.76 -0.14 10.90
C SER A 152 1.59 1.30 11.43
N MET A 153 2.18 2.28 10.76
CA MET A 153 2.29 3.67 11.23
C MET A 153 0.97 4.37 11.56
N ALA A 154 -0.15 4.00 10.90
CA ALA A 154 -1.47 4.52 11.23
C ALA A 154 -1.98 4.06 12.62
N TRP A 155 -1.50 2.92 13.11
CA TRP A 155 -1.77 2.43 14.47
C TRP A 155 -0.69 2.84 15.46
N GLU A 156 0.57 2.88 15.02
CA GLU A 156 1.73 3.12 15.90
C GLU A 156 1.97 4.60 16.19
N ASN A 157 1.79 5.48 15.19
CA ASN A 157 1.90 6.93 15.33
C ASN A 157 0.95 7.67 14.35
N PRO A 158 -0.37 7.60 14.60
CA PRO A 158 -1.36 8.26 13.75
C PRO A 158 -1.16 9.77 13.63
N GLN A 159 -0.66 10.42 14.69
CA GLN A 159 -0.41 11.86 14.69
C GLN A 159 0.74 12.23 13.74
N GLY A 160 1.86 11.52 13.82
CA GLY A 160 3.01 11.75 12.95
C GLY A 160 2.67 11.49 11.49
N LEU A 161 1.91 10.42 11.21
CA LEU A 161 1.40 10.16 9.86
C LEU A 161 0.50 11.31 9.36
N ALA A 162 -0.47 11.74 10.17
CA ALA A 162 -1.39 12.81 9.80
C ALA A 162 -0.67 14.15 9.55
N GLN A 163 0.38 14.47 10.33
CA GLN A 163 1.20 15.66 10.13
C GLN A 163 1.96 15.62 8.80
N LEU A 164 2.54 14.47 8.43
CA LEU A 164 3.18 14.31 7.12
C LEU A 164 2.17 14.44 5.98
N ILE A 165 1.00 13.80 6.11
CA ILE A 165 -0.08 13.93 5.12
C ILE A 165 -0.48 15.40 4.96
N ALA A 166 -0.76 16.10 6.05
CA ALA A 166 -1.23 17.49 6.02
C ALA A 166 -0.20 18.48 5.47
N SER A 167 1.10 18.22 5.67
CA SER A 167 2.18 19.07 5.14
C SER A 167 2.42 18.90 3.63
N HIS A 168 1.82 17.89 3.00
CA HIS A 168 1.99 17.54 1.59
C HIS A 168 0.67 17.46 0.81
N SER A 169 -0.44 17.91 1.41
CA SER A 169 -1.78 17.91 0.82
C SER A 169 -2.07 19.18 0.01
#